data_AF-A0A8J6ZJ29-F1
#
_entry.id   AF-A0A8J6ZJ29-F1
#
_cell.length_a   1.000
_cell.length_b   1.000
_cell.length_c   1.000
_cell.angle_alpha   90.00
_cell.angle_beta   90.00
_cell.angle_gamma   90.00
#
_symmetry.space_group_name_H-M   'P 1'
#
loop_
_entity.id
_entity.type
_entity.pdbx_description
1 polymer ?
#
loop_
_entity_poly.entity_id
_entity_poly.type
_entity_poly.pdbx_seq_one_letter_code
_entity_poly.pdbx_strand_id
1 'polypeptide(L)' 'MLLTMLPFEVARWLKFSDGTKVTPASLRGADRGMFVLDRNENPVLLVENEWALGWISDNNPKLEMNATP' A
#
# COMPACT_ATOMS: atom_id res chain seq x y z
N MET A 1 -26.44 -0.87 -11.51
CA MET A 1 -25.26 -0.89 -10.62
C MET A 1 -24.68 0.51 -10.60
N LEU A 2 -24.50 1.11 -9.41
CA LEU A 2 -23.87 2.41 -9.28
C LEU A 2 -22.37 2.20 -9.02
N LEU A 3 -21.51 2.84 -9.81
CA LEU A 3 -20.07 2.87 -9.56
C LEU A 3 -19.77 4.01 -8.59
N THR A 4 -19.12 3.68 -7.48
CA THR A 4 -18.60 4.68 -6.53
C THR A 4 -17.12 4.89 -6.81
N MET A 5 -16.75 6.12 -7.16
CA MET A 5 -15.34 6.49 -7.29
C MET A 5 -14.72 6.60 -5.91
N LEU A 6 -13.60 5.91 -5.70
CA LEU A 6 -12.80 6.03 -4.50
C LEU A 6 -11.68 7.06 -4.71
N PRO A 7 -11.24 7.76 -3.65
CA PRO A 7 -10.23 8.81 -3.75
C PRO A 7 -8.81 8.23 -3.74
N PHE A 8 -8.55 7.19 -4.54
CA PHE A 8 -7.24 6.55 -4.65
C PHE A 8 -6.79 6.55 -6.10
N GLU A 9 -5.58 7.04 -6.34
CA GLU A 9 -5.00 7.14 -7.69
C GLU A 9 -3.81 6.17 -7.86
N VAL A 10 -3.22 5.71 -6.75
CA VAL A 10 -2.00 4.90 -6.76
C VAL A 10 -2.22 3.61 -5.98
N ALA A 11 -1.79 2.50 -6.60
CA ALA A 11 -1.73 1.18 -5.97
C ALA A 11 -0.30 0.65 -5.96
N ARG A 12 0.12 0.05 -4.84
CA ARG A 12 1.42 -0.64 -4.74
C ARG A 12 1.29 -1.97 -4.01
N TRP A 13 1.88 -3.01 -4.58
CA TRP A 13 2.12 -4.27 -3.87
C TRP A 13 3.22 -4.06 -2.84
N LEU A 14 2.99 -4.59 -1.65
CA LEU A 14 3.86 -4.40 -0.50
C LEU A 14 4.62 -5.67 -0.19
N LYS A 15 5.88 -5.53 0.17
CA LYS A 15 6.68 -6.64 0.69
C LYS A 15 7.75 -6.10 1.64
N PHE A 16 8.02 -6.79 2.75
CA PHE A 16 9.24 -6.51 3.49
C PHE A 16 10.40 -7.32 2.89
N SER A 17 11.56 -6.68 2.80
CA SER A 17 12.78 -7.32 2.25
C SER A 17 13.21 -8.57 3.01
N ASP A 18 12.83 -8.70 4.28
CA ASP A 18 13.08 -9.88 5.12
C ASP A 18 12.03 -11.00 4.97
N GLY A 19 11.03 -10.83 4.10
CA GLY A 19 9.96 -11.80 3.87
C GLY A 19 8.86 -11.81 4.93
N THR A 20 8.90 -10.90 5.91
CA THR A 20 7.83 -10.77 6.91
C THR A 20 6.53 -10.33 6.26
N LYS A 21 5.41 -10.84 6.77
CA LYS A 21 4.08 -10.46 6.29
C LYS A 21 3.82 -8.98 6.57
N VAL A 22 3.42 -8.25 5.53
CA VAL A 22 2.94 -6.87 5.68
C VAL A 22 1.52 -6.90 6.24
N THR A 23 1.29 -6.17 7.32
CA THR A 23 0.00 -6.00 7.98
C THR A 23 -0.31 -4.50 8.16
N PRO A 24 -1.58 -4.10 8.33
CA PRO A 24 -1.90 -2.70 8.62
C PRO A 24 -1.13 -2.14 9.83
N ALA A 25 -0.97 -2.95 10.89
CA ALA A 25 -0.24 -2.57 12.09
C ALA A 25 1.29 -2.44 11.89
N SER A 26 1.85 -3.04 10.83
CA SER A 26 3.28 -2.95 10.52
C SER A 26 3.65 -1.70 9.72
N LEU A 27 2.67 -0.99 9.15
CA LEU A 27 2.88 0.20 8.33
C LEU A 27 2.82 1.46 9.18
N ARG A 28 3.81 2.34 9.03
CA ARG A 28 3.86 3.66 9.67
C ARG A 28 3.43 4.75 8.69
N GLY A 29 2.60 5.69 9.14
CA GLY A 29 2.18 6.83 8.32
C GLY A 29 1.23 6.48 7.17
N ALA A 30 0.62 5.28 7.19
CA ALA A 30 -0.33 4.80 6.19
C ALA A 30 -1.80 5.08 6.58
N ASP A 31 -2.05 5.99 7.53
CA ASP A 31 -3.39 6.28 8.09
C ASP A 31 -4.39 6.79 7.04
N ARG A 32 -3.87 7.37 5.95
CA ARG A 32 -4.66 7.87 4.80
C ARG A 32 -4.74 6.89 3.64
N GLY A 33 -4.11 5.73 3.76
CA GLY A 33 -4.14 4.67 2.76
C GLY A 33 -5.18 3.61 3.08
N MET A 34 -5.61 2.88 2.06
CA MET A 34 -6.44 1.69 2.23
C MET A 34 -5.60 0.44 1.99
N PHE A 35 -5.52 -0.41 3.01
CA PHE A 35 -4.86 -1.70 2.91
C PHE A 35 -5.86 -2.75 2.41
N VAL A 36 -5.55 -3.41 1.30
CA VAL A 36 -6.38 -4.45 0.69
C VAL A 36 -5.52 -5.66 0.32
N LEU A 37 -6.19 -6.77 0.00
CA LEU A 37 -5.54 -7.95 -0.56
C LEU A 37 -5.94 -8.10 -2.02
N ASP A 38 -4.97 -8.44 -2.87
CA ASP A 38 -5.28 -8.84 -4.24
C ASP A 38 -5.88 -10.27 -4.30
N ARG A 39 -6.11 -10.79 -5.51
CA ARG A 39 -6.69 -12.12 -5.72
C ARG A 39 -5.80 -13.28 -5.23
N ASN A 40 -4.51 -13.05 -5.08
CA ASN A 40 -3.51 -14.02 -4.63
C ASN A 40 -3.14 -13.78 -3.15
N GLU A 41 -3.93 -12.99 -2.42
CA GLU A 41 -3.68 -12.60 -1.02
C GLU A 41 -2.42 -11.76 -0.81
N ASN A 42 -1.89 -11.12 -1.86
CA ASN A 42 -0.78 -10.19 -1.70
C ASN A 42 -1.29 -8.86 -1.12
N PRO A 43 -0.56 -8.28 -0.16
CA PRO A 43 -0.92 -6.99 0.41
C PRO A 43 -0.72 -5.86 -0.61
N VAL A 44 -1.76 -5.06 -0.80
CA VAL A 44 -1.77 -3.89 -1.68
C VAL A 44 -2.17 -2.67 -0.87
N LEU A 45 -1.42 -1.58 -1.03
CA LEU A 45 -1.77 -0.28 -0.49
C LEU A 45 -2.34 0.61 -1.59
N LEU A 46 -3.50 1.20 -1.32
CA LEU A 46 -4.12 2.22 -2.15
C LEU A 46 -3.96 3.59 -1.47
N VAL A 47 -3.45 4.58 -2.20
CA VAL A 47 -3.22 5.94 -1.68
C VAL A 47 -3.70 7.00 -2.66
N GLU A 48 -3.93 8.21 -2.13
CA GLU A 48 -4.47 9.35 -2.86
C GLU A 48 -3.56 9.83 -4.01
N ASN A 49 -2.23 9.78 -3.86
CA ASN A 49 -1.27 10.26 -4.86
C ASN A 49 0.16 9.73 -4.57
N GLU A 50 1.10 10.00 -5.48
CA GLU A 50 2.51 9.59 -5.35
C GLU A 50 3.24 10.28 -4.18
N TRP A 51 2.80 11.46 -3.75
CA TRP A 51 3.40 12.14 -2.61
C TRP A 51 3.11 11.41 -1.29
N ALA A 52 1.86 10.95 -1.10
CA ALA A 52 1.47 10.12 0.02
C ALA A 52 2.23 8.78 0.02
N LEU A 53 2.48 8.20 -1.18
CA LEU A 53 3.32 7.01 -1.31
C LEU A 53 4.76 7.27 -0.84
N GLY A 54 5.35 8.39 -1.27
CA GLY A 54 6.70 8.79 -0.86
C GLY A 54 6.82 8.94 0.65
N TRP A 55 5.86 9.60 1.29
CA TRP A 55 5.81 9.73 2.75
C TRP A 55 5.82 8.36 3.46
N ILE A 56 5.06 7.39 2.96
CA ILE A 56 5.01 6.04 3.52
C ILE A 56 6.33 5.31 3.28
N SER A 57 6.96 5.51 2.11
CA SER A 57 8.30 4.97 1.82
C SER A 57 9.33 5.45 2.84
N ASP A 58 9.36 6.76 3.09
CA ASP A 58 10.32 7.39 3.99
C ASP A 58 10.14 6.90 5.44
N ASN A 59 8.91 6.64 5.86
CA ASN A 59 8.59 6.12 7.19
C ASN A 59 8.81 4.62 7.36
N ASN A 60 8.92 3.87 6.25
CA ASN A 60 9.07 2.41 6.25
C ASN A 60 10.24 1.99 5.34
N PRO A 61 11.49 2.26 5.72
CA PRO A 61 12.66 2.09 4.83
C PRO A 61 12.96 0.63 4.44
N LYS A 62 12.33 -0.36 5.09
CA LYS A 62 12.46 -1.79 4.76
C LYS A 62 11.31 -2.31 3.89
N LEU A 63 10.33 -1.45 3.60
CA LEU A 63 9.17 -1.79 2.80
C LEU A 63 9.50 -1.59 1.32
N GLU A 64 9.38 -2.67 0.56
CA GLU A 64 9.41 -2.66 -0.89
C GLU A 64 7.99 -2.40 -1.41
N MET A 65 7.88 -1.46 -2.35
CA MET A 65 6.60 -1.03 -2.93
C MET A 65 6.69 -1.13 -4.45
N ASN A 66 5.99 -2.12 -5.01
CA ASN A 66 6.08 -2.43 -6.44
C ASN A 66 4.83 -1.96 -7.18
N ALA A 67 5.03 -1.43 -8.40
CA ALA A 67 3.94 -1.05 -9.31
C ALA A 67 3.32 -2.25 -10.03
N THR A 68 3.90 -3.44 -9.89
CA THR A 68 3.42 -4.72 -10.40
C THR A 68 3.65 -5.81 -9.34
N PRO A 69 2.88 -6.91 -9.34
CA PRO A 69 3.10 -8.04 -8.44
C PRO A 69 4.47 -8.70 -8.65
#